data_AF-A0A816EDJ8-F1
#
_entry.id   AF-A0A816EDJ8-F1
#
_cell.length_a   1.000
_cell.length_b   1.000
_cell.length_c   1.000
_cell.angle_alpha   90.00
_cell.angle_beta   90.00
_cell.angle_gamma   90.00
#
_symmetry.space_group_name_H-M   'P 1'
#
loop_
_entity.id
_entity.type
_entity.pdbx_description
1 polymer ?
#
loop_
_entity_poly.entity_id
_entity_poly.type
_entity_poly.pdbx_seq_one_letter_code
_entity_poly.pdbx_strand_id
1 'polypeptide(L)'
;SEWTNQLADLLPNGCLEKEITVRIDGSFGYLKFDVSKMNLVACFVGGVGIAGALAIASHVLKYDVGSCLVFIFWAAREINAGKLSLLQKLINRQDSRLRVHLFGKAAWFSNDLEGEPSSVCDLQTNGVKGSLERMNPNELLQQVVLPCATRSAKVGVYTCGPQELMDSVQKACENGHKSVEIYFHRESFQW
;
A
#
# COMPACT_ATOMS: atom_id res chain seq x y z
N SER A 1 12.04 -16.55 -10.24
CA SER A 1 12.08 -18.02 -10.10
C SER A 1 11.65 -18.65 -11.41
N GLU A 2 12.15 -19.85 -11.74
CA GLU A 2 11.85 -20.56 -12.99
C GLU A 2 10.33 -20.79 -13.19
N TRP A 3 9.62 -21.20 -12.14
CA TRP A 3 8.18 -21.47 -12.20
C TRP A 3 7.34 -20.23 -12.56
N THR A 4 7.66 -19.06 -11.99
CA THR A 4 6.95 -17.81 -12.31
C THR A 4 7.15 -17.42 -13.78
N ASN A 5 8.34 -17.67 -14.33
CA ASN A 5 8.61 -17.43 -15.75
C ASN A 5 7.82 -18.41 -16.64
N GLN A 6 7.82 -19.70 -16.31
CA GLN A 6 7.03 -20.71 -17.03
C GLN A 6 5.53 -20.39 -17.01
N LEU A 7 5.00 -19.95 -15.87
CA LEU A 7 3.61 -19.51 -15.79
C LEU A 7 3.36 -18.26 -16.62
N ALA A 8 4.29 -17.30 -16.63
CA ALA A 8 4.18 -16.10 -17.47
C ALA A 8 4.20 -16.46 -18.96
N ASP A 9 5.03 -17.42 -19.38
CA ASP A 9 5.11 -17.90 -20.76
C ASP A 9 3.81 -18.61 -21.22
N LEU A 10 3.03 -19.15 -20.28
CA LEU A 10 1.73 -19.75 -20.56
C LEU A 10 0.61 -18.71 -20.77
N LEU A 11 0.82 -17.45 -20.33
CA LEU A 11 -0.13 -16.36 -20.51
C LEU A 11 0.14 -15.70 -21.87
N PRO A 12 -0.74 -15.87 -22.86
CA PRO A 12 -0.45 -15.43 -24.22
C PRO A 12 -0.31 -13.91 -24.30
N ASN A 13 0.73 -13.46 -24.99
CA ASN A 13 0.87 -12.08 -25.48
C ASN A 13 -0.10 -11.86 -26.66
N GLY A 14 -1.42 -11.91 -26.39
CA GLY A 14 -2.46 -11.60 -27.37
C GLY A 14 -3.35 -12.77 -27.81
N CYS A 15 -4.66 -12.51 -27.74
CA CYS A 15 -5.79 -13.04 -28.52
C CYS A 15 -6.27 -14.49 -28.46
N LEU A 16 -5.65 -15.42 -27.73
CA LEU A 16 -6.30 -16.72 -27.47
C LEU A 16 -6.57 -16.89 -25.98
N GLU A 17 -7.86 -16.90 -25.60
CA GLU A 17 -8.26 -17.29 -24.26
C GLU A 17 -7.78 -18.73 -24.01
N LYS A 18 -6.86 -18.88 -23.06
CA LYS A 18 -6.35 -20.17 -22.63
C LYS A 18 -6.89 -20.45 -21.24
N GLU A 19 -7.69 -21.50 -21.12
CA GLU A 19 -8.13 -21.97 -19.82
C GLU A 19 -6.94 -22.62 -19.09
N ILE A 20 -6.63 -22.14 -17.89
CA ILE A 20 -5.60 -22.71 -17.02
C ILE A 20 -6.28 -23.19 -15.75
N THR A 21 -6.23 -24.50 -15.51
CA THR A 21 -6.70 -25.08 -14.25
C THR A 21 -5.63 -24.88 -13.18
N VAL A 22 -5.97 -24.11 -12.14
CA VAL A 22 -5.11 -23.91 -10.97
C VAL A 22 -5.70 -24.64 -9.76
N ARG A 23 -4.84 -25.23 -8.94
CA ARG A 23 -5.20 -25.74 -7.61
C ARG A 23 -4.75 -24.72 -6.59
N ILE A 24 -5.68 -24.24 -5.77
CA ILE A 24 -5.43 -23.24 -4.75
C ILE A 24 -5.48 -23.95 -3.41
N ASP A 25 -4.44 -23.76 -2.61
CA ASP A 25 -4.36 -24.22 -1.23
C ASP A 25 -4.26 -23.00 -0.30
N GLY A 26 -4.97 -23.03 0.84
CA GLY A 26 -5.04 -21.93 1.81
C GLY A 26 -6.45 -21.55 2.28
N SER A 27 -6.63 -20.46 3.02
CA SER A 27 -5.68 -19.36 3.32
C SER A 27 -4.69 -19.64 4.46
N PHE A 28 -3.44 -19.17 4.32
CA PHE A 28 -2.40 -19.30 5.37
C PHE A 28 -2.00 -17.99 6.07
N GLY A 29 -2.42 -16.84 5.52
CA GLY A 29 -2.12 -15.52 6.10
C GLY A 29 -3.16 -15.11 7.14
N TYR A 30 -2.73 -14.38 8.17
CA TYR A 30 -3.63 -13.71 9.12
C TYR A 30 -3.05 -12.35 9.53
N LEU A 31 -3.92 -11.39 9.81
CA LEU A 31 -3.51 -10.11 10.40
C LEU A 31 -3.51 -10.22 11.92
N LYS A 32 -2.54 -9.58 12.57
CA LYS A 32 -2.51 -9.43 14.04
C LYS A 32 -3.61 -8.53 14.59
N PHE A 33 -4.41 -7.91 13.73
CA PHE A 33 -5.55 -7.09 14.11
C PHE A 33 -6.74 -7.32 13.18
N ASP A 34 -7.92 -7.14 13.75
CA ASP A 34 -9.18 -7.20 13.03
C ASP A 34 -9.47 -5.84 12.41
N VAL A 35 -9.40 -5.77 11.07
CA VAL A 35 -9.61 -4.54 10.30
C VAL A 35 -10.97 -3.91 10.62
N SER A 36 -12.00 -4.72 10.92
CA SER A 36 -13.34 -4.21 11.23
C SER A 36 -13.46 -3.46 12.54
N LYS A 37 -12.45 -3.58 13.41
CA LYS A 37 -12.38 -2.92 14.72
C LYS A 37 -11.46 -1.70 14.71
N MET A 38 -10.84 -1.38 13.58
CA MET A 38 -9.91 -0.25 13.46
C MET A 38 -10.65 1.01 13.01
N ASN A 39 -10.26 2.16 13.56
CA ASN A 39 -10.71 3.45 13.08
C ASN A 39 -9.86 3.92 11.88
N LEU A 40 -8.57 3.56 11.90
CA LEU A 40 -7.62 3.86 10.84
C LEU A 40 -6.75 2.63 10.57
N VAL A 41 -6.39 2.40 9.31
CA VAL A 41 -5.38 1.44 8.91
C VAL A 41 -4.31 2.14 8.08
N ALA A 42 -3.06 2.05 8.51
CA ALA A 42 -1.90 2.58 7.79
C ALA A 42 -1.03 1.44 7.27
N CYS A 43 -0.89 1.36 5.95
CA CYS A 43 -0.10 0.37 5.25
C CYS A 43 1.22 1.00 4.76
N PHE A 44 2.35 0.57 5.31
CA PHE A 44 3.69 0.98 4.89
C PHE A 44 4.35 -0.15 4.11
N VAL A 45 4.42 0.00 2.79
CA VAL A 45 4.82 -1.10 1.91
C VAL A 45 5.96 -0.71 0.97
N GLY A 46 6.81 -1.69 0.66
CA GLY A 46 7.92 -1.54 -0.27
C GLY A 46 7.89 -2.60 -1.37
N GLY A 47 8.07 -2.18 -2.62
CA GLY A 47 8.11 -3.09 -3.77
C GLY A 47 6.85 -3.94 -3.89
N VAL A 48 7.02 -5.27 -4.00
CA VAL A 48 5.93 -6.24 -4.17
C VAL A 48 5.04 -6.42 -2.94
N GLY A 49 5.43 -5.90 -1.77
CA GLY A 49 4.65 -5.96 -0.53
C GLY A 49 3.32 -5.20 -0.58
N ILE A 50 3.06 -4.45 -1.65
CA ILE A 50 1.81 -3.70 -1.89
C ILE A 50 0.56 -4.59 -1.94
N ALA A 51 0.69 -5.86 -2.31
CA ALA A 51 -0.45 -6.76 -2.50
C ALA A 51 -1.35 -6.87 -1.25
N GLY A 52 -0.75 -7.03 -0.06
CA GLY A 52 -1.50 -7.10 1.19
C GLY A 52 -2.20 -5.79 1.54
N ALA A 53 -1.55 -4.64 1.29
CA ALA A 53 -2.16 -3.33 1.52
C ALA A 53 -3.37 -3.09 0.60
N LEU A 54 -3.29 -3.50 -0.68
CA LEU A 54 -4.41 -3.40 -1.61
C LEU A 54 -5.56 -4.34 -1.22
N ALA A 55 -5.26 -5.53 -0.69
CA ALA A 55 -6.28 -6.44 -0.18
C ALA A 55 -7.02 -5.85 1.03
N ILE A 56 -6.29 -5.24 1.97
CA ILE A 56 -6.87 -4.53 3.12
C ILE A 56 -7.75 -3.38 2.65
N ALA A 57 -7.24 -2.50 1.78
CA ALA A 57 -8.01 -1.38 1.26
C ALA A 57 -9.26 -1.85 0.51
N SER A 58 -9.12 -2.84 -0.38
CA SER A 58 -10.25 -3.42 -1.10
C SER A 58 -11.30 -3.99 -0.13
N HIS A 59 -10.89 -4.68 0.94
CA HIS A 59 -11.81 -5.20 1.95
C HIS A 59 -12.58 -4.06 2.65
N VAL A 60 -11.88 -3.03 3.15
CA VAL A 60 -12.51 -1.89 3.84
C VAL A 60 -13.52 -1.19 2.93
N LEU A 61 -13.13 -0.90 1.69
CA LEU A 61 -13.93 -0.10 0.76
C LEU A 61 -15.05 -0.90 0.08
N LYS A 62 -14.91 -2.23 -0.06
CA LYS A 62 -15.91 -3.09 -0.69
C LYS A 62 -17.01 -3.50 0.29
N TYR A 63 -16.65 -3.83 1.52
CA TYR A 63 -17.59 -4.34 2.53
C TYR A 63 -18.12 -3.24 3.46
N ASP A 64 -17.85 -1.97 3.13
CA ASP A 64 -18.23 -0.80 3.90
C ASP A 64 -17.97 -0.96 5.40
N VAL A 65 -16.69 -1.21 5.72
CA VAL A 65 -16.22 -1.48 7.08
C VAL A 65 -16.19 -0.18 7.87
N GLY A 66 -17.37 0.38 8.12
CA GLY A 66 -17.61 1.64 8.80
C GLY A 66 -16.83 2.83 8.20
N SER A 67 -16.53 3.80 9.05
CA SER A 67 -15.77 5.00 8.71
C SER A 67 -14.26 4.79 8.72
N CYS A 68 -13.77 3.55 8.56
CA CYS A 68 -12.34 3.23 8.65
C CYS A 68 -11.55 3.97 7.55
N LEU A 69 -10.60 4.81 7.95
CA LEU A 69 -9.68 5.46 7.02
C LEU A 69 -8.54 4.50 6.64
N VAL A 70 -8.16 4.47 5.37
CA VAL A 70 -7.06 3.62 4.88
C VAL A 70 -5.99 4.48 4.22
N PHE A 71 -4.78 4.41 4.77
CA PHE A 71 -3.59 5.04 4.21
C PHE A 71 -2.70 3.98 3.58
N ILE A 72 -2.31 4.20 2.33
CA ILE A 72 -1.30 3.38 1.65
C ILE A 72 -0.09 4.27 1.37
N PHE A 73 1.00 4.01 2.07
CA PHE A 73 2.31 4.59 1.80
C PHE A 73 3.13 3.52 1.07
N TRP A 74 3.43 3.73 -0.21
CA TRP A 74 4.11 2.75 -1.04
C TRP A 74 5.43 3.28 -1.59
N ALA A 75 6.55 2.69 -1.15
CA ALA A 75 7.86 2.91 -1.75
C ALA A 75 8.05 1.96 -2.94
N ALA A 76 8.08 2.51 -4.14
CA ALA A 76 8.21 1.75 -5.37
C ALA A 76 9.41 2.18 -6.21
N ARG A 77 10.13 1.19 -6.77
CA ARG A 77 11.26 1.42 -7.68
C ARG A 77 10.88 1.35 -9.15
N GLU A 78 9.67 0.88 -9.47
CA GLU A 78 9.24 0.63 -10.85
C GLU A 78 8.43 1.77 -11.43
N ILE A 79 8.71 2.08 -12.71
CA ILE A 79 8.15 3.21 -13.47
C ILE A 79 6.62 3.14 -13.61
N ASN A 80 6.06 1.95 -13.41
CA ASN A 80 4.64 1.66 -13.60
C ASN A 80 3.91 1.29 -12.31
N ALA A 81 4.51 1.52 -11.13
CA ALA A 81 3.88 1.19 -9.85
C ALA A 81 2.48 1.83 -9.74
N GLY A 82 2.35 3.11 -10.11
CA GLY A 82 1.06 3.81 -10.14
C GLY A 82 0.05 3.22 -11.13
N LYS A 83 0.49 2.48 -12.17
CA LYS A 83 -0.38 1.89 -13.20
C LYS A 83 -0.93 0.52 -12.83
N LEU A 84 -0.66 0.03 -11.62
CA LEU A 84 -1.20 -1.24 -11.14
C LEU A 84 -2.73 -1.21 -11.20
N SER A 85 -3.33 -2.11 -11.98
CA SER A 85 -4.75 -2.03 -12.35
C SER A 85 -5.70 -2.05 -11.15
N LEU A 86 -5.37 -2.83 -10.11
CA LEU A 86 -6.12 -2.85 -8.86
C LEU A 86 -6.02 -1.52 -8.09
N LEU A 87 -4.83 -0.91 -8.04
CA LEU A 87 -4.66 0.40 -7.42
C LEU A 87 -5.48 1.47 -8.17
N GLN A 88 -5.43 1.49 -9.50
CA GLN A 88 -6.25 2.37 -10.34
C GLN A 88 -7.75 2.15 -10.11
N LYS A 89 -8.19 0.90 -10.01
CA LYS A 89 -9.58 0.58 -9.66
C LYS A 89 -9.99 1.14 -8.30
N LEU A 90 -9.12 1.06 -7.29
CA LEU A 90 -9.41 1.61 -5.95
C LEU A 90 -9.45 3.14 -5.98
N ILE A 91 -8.50 3.78 -6.66
CA ILE A 91 -8.44 5.24 -6.82
C ILE A 91 -9.68 5.77 -7.56
N ASN A 92 -10.06 5.12 -8.67
CA ASN A 92 -11.18 5.56 -9.50
C ASN A 92 -12.55 5.46 -8.80
N ARG A 93 -12.64 4.77 -7.65
CA ARG A 93 -13.85 4.80 -6.80
C ARG A 93 -14.06 6.17 -6.15
N GLN A 94 -13.02 7.01 -6.07
CA GLN A 94 -13.04 8.31 -5.40
C GLN A 94 -13.57 8.25 -3.95
N ASP A 95 -13.30 7.14 -3.25
CA ASP A 95 -13.73 6.97 -1.86
C ASP A 95 -12.87 7.85 -0.94
N SER A 96 -13.51 8.76 -0.20
CA SER A 96 -12.84 9.71 0.68
C SER A 96 -12.06 9.06 1.83
N ARG A 97 -12.32 7.77 2.11
CA ARG A 97 -11.59 7.01 3.14
C ARG A 97 -10.22 6.55 2.68
N LEU A 98 -9.95 6.49 1.37
CA LEU A 98 -8.68 6.03 0.82
C LEU A 98 -7.72 7.20 0.60
N ARG A 99 -6.49 7.07 1.10
CA ARG A 99 -5.39 8.01 0.86
C ARG A 99 -4.16 7.25 0.41
N VAL A 100 -3.65 7.56 -0.78
CA VAL A 100 -2.50 6.88 -1.35
C VAL A 100 -1.35 7.86 -1.51
N HIS A 101 -0.17 7.46 -1.04
CA HIS A 101 1.07 8.21 -1.11
C HIS A 101 2.17 7.33 -1.72
N LEU A 102 2.67 7.70 -2.89
CA LEU A 102 3.74 6.98 -3.57
C LEU A 102 5.10 7.65 -3.34
N PHE A 103 6.11 6.85 -3.04
CA PHE A 103 7.48 7.29 -2.80
C PHE A 103 8.43 6.65 -3.82
N GLY A 104 9.30 7.48 -4.40
CA GLY A 104 10.38 7.07 -5.30
C GLY A 104 10.25 7.65 -6.71
N LYS A 105 11.40 7.79 -7.39
CA LYS A 105 11.52 8.37 -8.74
C LYS A 105 10.61 7.72 -9.78
N ALA A 106 10.37 6.43 -9.62
CA ALA A 106 9.67 5.64 -10.61
C ALA A 106 8.15 5.71 -10.49
N ALA A 107 7.60 6.20 -9.37
CA ALA A 107 6.16 6.35 -9.25
C ALA A 107 5.54 7.38 -10.22
N TRP A 108 6.37 8.17 -10.92
CA TRP A 108 5.95 9.41 -11.59
C TRP A 108 6.35 9.52 -13.07
N PHE A 109 7.04 8.52 -13.63
CA PHE A 109 7.29 8.47 -15.08
C PHE A 109 6.04 7.95 -15.81
N SER A 110 5.03 8.82 -15.93
CA SER A 110 4.04 8.67 -16.99
C SER A 110 4.72 9.03 -18.32
N ASN A 111 4.44 8.28 -19.38
CA ASN A 111 5.06 8.46 -20.69
C ASN A 111 4.63 9.78 -21.40
N ASP A 112 3.89 10.66 -20.73
CA ASP A 112 3.23 11.82 -21.37
C ASP A 112 3.89 13.17 -21.02
N LEU A 113 4.98 13.18 -20.26
CA LEU A 113 5.72 14.40 -19.93
C LEU A 113 7.20 14.25 -20.30
N GLU A 114 7.52 14.45 -21.58
CA GLU A 114 8.88 14.78 -22.04
C GLU A 114 9.30 16.23 -21.62
N GLY A 115 8.88 16.66 -20.43
CA GLY A 115 9.24 17.94 -19.85
C GLY A 115 10.22 17.73 -18.70
N GLU A 116 11.35 18.45 -18.75
CA GLU A 116 12.36 18.54 -17.70
C GLU A 116 11.75 18.47 -16.28
N PRO A 117 12.28 17.62 -15.38
CA PRO A 117 11.77 17.48 -14.02
C PRO A 117 12.03 18.79 -13.27
N SER A 118 11.02 19.66 -13.23
CA SER A 118 11.03 20.85 -12.39
C SER A 118 11.14 20.39 -10.94
N SER A 119 12.21 20.84 -10.29
CA SER A 119 12.56 20.45 -8.93
C SER A 119 11.45 20.83 -7.96
N VAL A 120 11.00 19.85 -7.18
CA VAL A 120 10.12 20.00 -6.00
C VAL A 120 8.69 20.38 -6.35
N CYS A 121 7.85 19.39 -6.67
CA CYS A 121 6.40 19.55 -6.63
C CYS A 121 5.77 18.29 -6.02
N ASP A 122 5.03 18.47 -4.92
CA ASP A 122 4.01 17.54 -4.43
C ASP A 122 2.92 17.44 -5.51
N LEU A 123 3.11 16.57 -6.49
CA LEU A 123 2.17 16.37 -7.58
C LEU A 123 1.01 15.50 -7.07
N GLN A 124 -0.21 16.07 -7.16
CA GLN A 124 -1.45 15.34 -6.89
C GLN A 124 -2.08 14.89 -8.21
N THR A 125 -2.19 13.58 -8.39
CA THR A 125 -2.95 13.01 -9.52
C THR A 125 -4.07 12.15 -8.94
N ASN A 126 -5.32 12.52 -9.22
CA ASN A 126 -6.51 11.71 -8.91
C ASN A 126 -6.51 11.10 -7.48
N GLY A 127 -6.27 11.88 -6.43
CA GLY A 127 -6.29 11.37 -5.04
C GLY A 127 -5.04 10.59 -4.61
N VAL A 128 -4.01 10.50 -5.47
CA VAL A 128 -2.68 10.00 -5.14
C VAL A 128 -1.75 11.19 -4.94
N LYS A 129 -1.05 11.20 -3.80
CA LYS A 129 0.09 12.08 -3.56
C LYS A 129 1.37 11.34 -3.87
N GLY A 130 2.44 12.03 -4.20
CA GLY A 130 3.73 11.42 -3.96
C GLY A 130 4.91 12.33 -3.98
N SER A 131 6.03 11.67 -3.71
CA SER A 131 7.29 12.28 -3.35
C SER A 131 8.44 11.51 -4.00
N LEU A 132 9.45 12.26 -4.42
CA LEU A 132 10.72 11.70 -4.89
C LEU A 132 11.64 11.30 -3.72
N GLU A 133 11.30 11.72 -2.50
CA GLU A 133 12.07 11.45 -1.30
C GLU A 133 11.88 10.01 -0.81
N ARG A 134 12.75 9.61 0.11
CA ARG A 134 12.58 8.35 0.82
C ARG A 134 11.41 8.48 1.78
N MET A 135 10.62 7.42 1.86
CA MET A 135 9.55 7.33 2.85
C MET A 135 10.12 7.45 4.27
N ASN A 136 9.53 8.32 5.08
CA ASN A 136 9.83 8.46 6.50
C ASN A 136 8.61 7.99 7.33
N PRO A 137 8.57 6.71 7.77
CA PRO A 137 7.45 6.17 8.51
C PRO A 137 7.08 6.93 9.78
N ASN A 138 8.09 7.45 10.51
CA ASN A 138 7.84 8.20 11.74
C ASN A 138 7.10 9.51 11.45
N GLU A 139 7.57 10.27 10.46
CA GLU A 139 6.92 11.50 10.05
C GLU A 139 5.50 11.26 9.53
N LEU A 140 5.32 10.27 8.65
CA LEU A 140 4.00 9.94 8.09
C LEU A 140 3.03 9.47 9.18
N LEU A 141 3.47 8.62 10.10
CA LEU A 141 2.62 8.17 11.19
C LEU A 141 2.22 9.36 12.09
N GLN A 142 3.19 10.16 12.53
CA GLN A 142 2.96 11.23 13.50
C GLN A 142 2.26 12.46 12.92
N GLN A 143 2.51 12.80 11.66
CA GLN A 143 2.02 14.04 11.04
C GLN A 143 0.85 13.83 10.06
N VAL A 144 0.65 12.61 9.56
CA VAL A 144 -0.41 12.33 8.57
C VAL A 144 -1.48 11.40 9.14
N VAL A 145 -1.09 10.28 9.74
CA VAL A 145 -2.04 9.26 10.22
C VAL A 145 -2.64 9.65 11.57
N LEU A 146 -1.80 9.87 12.59
CA LEU A 146 -2.24 10.11 13.96
C LEU A 146 -3.07 11.39 14.15
N PRO A 147 -2.86 12.49 13.40
CA PRO A 147 -3.74 13.66 13.49
C PRO A 147 -5.16 13.40 12.99
N CYS A 148 -5.38 12.34 12.20
CA CYS A 148 -6.72 11.91 11.80
C CYS A 148 -7.42 11.04 12.86
N ALA A 149 -6.72 10.67 13.93
CA ALA A 149 -7.21 9.80 14.97
C ALA A 149 -7.88 10.60 16.10
N THR A 150 -9.07 10.19 16.55
CA THR A 150 -9.68 10.75 17.75
C THR A 150 -8.97 10.24 19.01
N ARG A 151 -9.20 10.90 20.16
CA ARG A 151 -8.81 10.32 21.46
C ARG A 151 -9.44 8.92 21.58
N SER A 152 -8.65 7.91 21.93
CA SER A 152 -9.06 6.49 22.00
C SER A 152 -9.30 5.78 20.66
N ALA A 153 -8.83 6.32 19.54
CA ALA A 153 -8.87 5.61 18.26
C ALA A 153 -7.95 4.38 18.26
N LYS A 154 -8.39 3.33 17.56
CA LYS A 154 -7.63 2.12 17.24
C LYS A 154 -7.02 2.25 15.85
N VAL A 155 -5.70 2.09 15.78
CA VAL A 155 -4.92 2.23 14.55
C VAL A 155 -4.27 0.89 14.24
N GLY A 156 -4.67 0.28 13.13
CA GLY A 156 -3.98 -0.87 12.56
C GLY A 156 -2.80 -0.40 11.72
N VAL A 157 -1.60 -0.90 11.97
CA VAL A 157 -0.43 -0.62 11.15
C VAL A 157 0.03 -1.91 10.48
N TYR A 158 -0.01 -1.93 9.16
CA TYR A 158 0.48 -3.04 8.34
C TYR A 158 1.78 -2.65 7.67
N THR A 159 2.80 -3.51 7.70
CA THR A 159 4.00 -3.31 6.90
C THR A 159 4.45 -4.57 6.18
N CYS A 160 4.94 -4.38 4.94
CA CYS A 160 5.55 -5.43 4.13
C CYS A 160 6.53 -4.83 3.13
N GLY A 161 7.80 -5.22 3.19
CA GLY A 161 8.83 -4.69 2.29
C GLY A 161 10.24 -5.02 2.76
N PRO A 162 11.24 -4.22 2.35
CA PRO A 162 12.62 -4.38 2.83
C PRO A 162 12.70 -4.30 4.36
N GLN A 163 13.61 -5.08 4.95
CA GLN A 163 13.82 -5.16 6.39
C GLN A 163 13.95 -3.78 7.05
N GLU A 164 14.75 -2.89 6.48
CA GLU A 164 14.97 -1.53 6.99
C GLU A 164 13.69 -0.71 7.07
N LEU A 165 12.80 -0.84 6.07
CA LEU A 165 11.50 -0.15 6.09
C LEU A 165 10.64 -0.71 7.22
N MET A 166 10.52 -2.04 7.33
CA MET A 166 9.71 -2.66 8.37
C MET A 166 10.20 -2.31 9.79
N ASP A 167 11.53 -2.30 10.00
CA ASP A 167 12.13 -1.92 11.27
C ASP A 167 11.90 -0.42 11.59
N SER A 168 11.95 0.44 10.57
CA SER A 168 11.61 1.86 10.72
C SER A 168 10.15 2.08 11.09
N VAL A 169 9.22 1.33 10.48
CA VAL A 169 7.78 1.39 10.82
C VAL A 169 7.52 0.88 12.23
N GLN A 170 8.17 -0.20 12.65
CA GLN A 170 8.05 -0.71 14.01
C GLN A 170 8.49 0.34 15.03
N LYS A 171 9.66 0.96 14.84
CA LYS A 171 10.14 2.06 15.69
C LYS A 171 9.19 3.25 15.72
N ALA A 172 8.60 3.61 14.57
CA ALA A 172 7.60 4.68 14.50
C ALA A 172 6.36 4.35 15.36
N CYS A 173 5.90 3.10 15.35
CA CYS A 173 4.78 2.64 16.17
C CYS A 173 5.10 2.68 17.68
N GLU A 174 6.31 2.28 18.06
CA GLU A 174 6.79 2.33 19.45
C GLU A 174 6.86 3.77 19.98
N ASN A 175 7.16 4.74 19.11
CA ASN A 175 7.13 6.17 19.42
C ASN A 175 5.73 6.80 19.35
N GLY A 176 4.68 6.00 19.17
CA GLY A 176 3.30 6.44 19.06
C GLY A 176 2.79 7.19 20.29
N HIS A 177 1.82 8.09 20.08
CA HIS A 177 1.22 8.85 21.17
C HIS A 177 0.42 7.92 22.11
N LYS A 178 0.59 8.04 23.44
CA LYS A 178 -0.07 7.17 24.45
C LYS A 178 -1.61 7.22 24.45
N SER A 179 -2.22 8.14 23.71
CA SER A 179 -3.67 8.35 23.66
C SER A 179 -4.39 7.55 22.56
N VAL A 180 -3.65 6.81 21.74
CA VAL A 180 -4.18 5.94 20.68
C VAL A 180 -3.69 4.51 20.88
N GLU A 181 -4.49 3.55 20.48
CA GLU A 181 -4.13 2.13 20.56
C GLU A 181 -3.61 1.67 19.19
N ILE A 182 -2.31 1.36 19.12
CA ILE A 182 -1.65 0.97 17.87
C ILE A 182 -1.46 -0.55 17.84
N TYR A 183 -2.01 -1.20 16.81
CA TYR A 183 -1.86 -2.62 16.54
C TYR A 183 -0.95 -2.83 15.34
N PHE A 184 0.25 -3.39 15.56
CA PHE A 184 1.26 -3.56 14.52
C PHE A 184 1.28 -4.98 13.94
N HIS A 185 1.13 -5.08 12.62
CA HIS A 185 1.32 -6.30 11.82
C HIS A 185 2.51 -6.15 10.89
N ARG A 186 3.44 -7.10 10.99
CA ARG A 186 4.61 -7.21 10.14
C ARG A 186 4.46 -8.46 9.28
N GLU A 187 4.39 -8.25 7.97
CA GLU A 187 4.35 -9.31 6.98
C GLU A 187 5.72 -9.41 6.30
N SER A 188 6.34 -10.58 6.36
CA SER A 188 7.61 -10.84 5.69
C SER A 188 7.50 -12.12 4.88
N PHE A 189 7.90 -12.05 3.62
CA PHE A 189 8.03 -13.22 2.76
C PHE A 189 9.52 -13.50 2.59
N GLN A 190 9.91 -14.76 2.75
CA GLN A 190 11.21 -15.24 2.30
C GLN A 190 11.02 -15.69 0.85
N TRP A 191 11.40 -14.86 -0.11
CA TRP A 191 11.34 -15.16 -1.56
C TRP A 191 12.73 -15.37 -2.14
#